data_AF-A0A6J4X1R5-F1
#
_entry.id   AF-A0A6J4X1R5-F1
#
_cell.length_a   1.000
_cell.length_b   1.000
_cell.length_c   1.000
_cell.angle_alpha   90.00
_cell.angle_beta   90.00
_cell.angle_gamma   90.00
#
_symmetry.space_group_name_H-M   'P 1'
#
loop_
_entity.id
_entity.type
_entity.pdbx_description
1 polymer ?
#
loop_
_entity_poly.entity_id
_entity_poly.type
_entity_poly.pdbx_seq_one_letter_code
_entity_poly.pdbx_strand_id
1 'polypeptide(L)'
;MANKMADKDHSAYIEDQAQIGALDEFAPKIREILRDFRDKRQLSSIARQLGFHQSRLTEMITKNENGEYKKRITPYYLAKFIDSGIMEARQILAGRNIDELPDRARIFFKRMIIPPKTLELVIEAQRRGIDIDRILKEILYPNPES
;
A
#
# COMPACT_ATOMS: atom_id res chain seq x y z
N MET A 1 -13.57 44.71 -4.11
CA MET A 1 -14.15 43.36 -3.99
C MET A 1 -13.36 42.44 -4.91
N ALA A 2 -12.41 41.69 -4.35
CA ALA A 2 -11.59 40.74 -5.10
C ALA A 2 -11.84 39.34 -4.54
N ASN A 3 -12.25 38.46 -5.44
CA ASN A 3 -12.72 37.11 -5.18
C ASN A 3 -11.53 36.21 -4.81
N LYS A 4 -11.25 36.02 -3.51
CA LYS A 4 -10.31 35.00 -3.02
C LYS A 4 -11.04 33.65 -3.02
N MET A 5 -11.14 33.03 -4.20
CA MET A 5 -11.53 31.63 -4.31
C MET A 5 -10.37 30.74 -3.86
N ALA A 6 -10.53 30.20 -2.65
CA ALA A 6 -10.14 28.85 -2.24
C ALA A 6 -8.80 28.32 -2.76
N ASP A 7 -7.72 28.75 -2.12
CA ASP A 7 -6.45 28.01 -2.01
C ASP A 7 -6.57 26.93 -0.90
N LYS A 8 -7.66 26.17 -0.92
CA LYS A 8 -7.95 25.09 0.03
C LYS A 8 -8.00 23.78 -0.74
N ASP A 9 -6.83 23.26 -1.10
CA ASP A 9 -6.61 21.81 -1.36
C ASP A 9 -5.16 21.44 -1.72
N HIS A 10 -4.16 22.29 -1.38
CA HIS A 10 -2.76 22.05 -1.77
C HIS A 10 -1.81 21.69 -0.62
N SER A 11 -2.31 21.34 0.56
CA SER A 11 -1.45 21.09 1.73
C SER A 11 -1.99 20.00 2.66
N ALA A 12 -1.98 18.76 2.19
CA ALA A 12 -2.04 17.62 3.12
C ALA A 12 -0.97 16.55 2.82
N TYR A 13 -0.45 16.48 1.58
CA TYR A 13 0.57 15.51 1.21
C TYR A 13 1.46 16.09 0.11
N ILE A 14 2.45 16.90 0.50
CA ILE A 14 3.65 17.04 -0.32
C ILE A 14 4.37 15.69 -0.18
N GLU A 15 4.00 14.72 -1.03
CA GLU A 15 4.68 13.43 -1.13
C GLU A 15 6.13 13.71 -1.56
N ASP A 16 7.03 13.56 -0.59
CA ASP A 16 8.47 13.74 -0.76
C ASP A 16 8.94 12.88 -1.96
N GLN A 17 9.58 13.48 -2.97
CA GLN A 17 9.97 12.75 -4.20
C GLN A 17 10.84 11.52 -3.89
N ALA A 18 11.55 11.52 -2.76
CA ALA A 18 12.33 10.40 -2.25
C ALA A 18 11.46 9.24 -1.68
N GLN A 19 10.22 9.48 -1.23
CA GLN A 19 9.29 8.41 -0.83
C GLN A 19 8.81 7.60 -2.04
N ILE A 20 8.77 8.22 -3.21
CA ILE A 20 8.08 7.66 -4.36
C ILE A 20 8.97 6.68 -5.15
N GLY A 21 10.30 6.83 -5.12
CA GLY A 21 11.22 5.97 -5.87
C GLY A 21 11.32 4.53 -5.36
N ALA A 22 11.26 4.31 -4.05
CA ALA A 22 11.48 2.99 -3.46
C ALA A 22 10.35 1.98 -3.75
N LEU A 23 9.14 2.46 -4.10
CA LEU A 23 8.00 1.59 -4.43
C LEU A 23 7.69 1.55 -5.94
N ASP A 24 8.35 2.36 -6.75
CA ASP A 24 8.15 2.38 -8.20
C ASP A 24 8.48 1.04 -8.86
N GLU A 25 9.44 0.29 -8.31
CA GLU A 25 9.82 -1.02 -8.83
C GLU A 25 8.68 -2.06 -8.75
N PHE A 26 7.70 -1.84 -7.87
CA PHE A 26 6.51 -2.69 -7.74
C PHE A 26 5.35 -2.22 -8.62
N ALA A 27 5.41 -0.98 -9.14
CA ALA A 27 4.38 -0.42 -9.99
C ALA A 27 4.07 -1.27 -11.25
N PRO A 28 5.06 -1.91 -11.93
CA PRO A 28 4.78 -2.85 -13.02
C PRO A 28 3.87 -4.01 -12.59
N LYS A 29 4.11 -4.63 -11.42
CA LYS A 29 3.31 -5.77 -10.97
C LYS A 29 1.87 -5.39 -10.68
N ILE A 30 1.66 -4.22 -10.07
CA ILE A 30 0.32 -3.68 -9.83
C ILE A 30 -0.40 -3.43 -11.16
N ARG A 31 0.30 -2.87 -12.16
CA ARG A 31 -0.29 -2.63 -13.49
C ARG A 31 -0.66 -3.92 -14.20
N GLU A 32 0.13 -4.98 -14.04
CA GLU A 32 -0.20 -6.32 -14.52
C GLU A 32 -1.52 -6.80 -13.91
N ILE A 33 -1.63 -6.77 -12.57
CA ILE A 33 -2.84 -7.17 -11.86
C ILE A 33 -4.05 -6.30 -12.26
N LEU A 34 -3.88 -4.98 -12.36
CA LEU A 34 -4.96 -4.07 -12.80
C LEU A 34 -5.39 -4.31 -14.25
N ARG A 35 -4.51 -4.83 -15.11
CA ARG A 35 -4.86 -5.21 -16.49
C ARG A 35 -5.63 -6.51 -16.55
N ASP A 36 -5.51 -7.40 -15.57
CA ASP A 36 -6.36 -8.60 -15.50
C ASP A 36 -7.83 -8.21 -15.28
N PHE A 37 -8.06 -7.07 -14.62
CA PHE A 37 -9.40 -6.51 -14.42
C PHE A 37 -9.91 -5.63 -15.56
N ARG A 38 -9.30 -5.66 -16.76
CA ARG A 38 -9.54 -4.69 -17.85
C ARG A 38 -10.99 -4.61 -18.35
N ASP A 39 -11.86 -5.55 -17.97
CA ASP A 39 -13.30 -5.38 -18.15
C ASP A 39 -13.79 -4.11 -17.44
N LYS A 40 -14.46 -3.23 -18.21
CA LYS A 40 -15.00 -1.96 -17.74
C LYS A 40 -15.89 -2.12 -16.50
N ARG A 41 -16.62 -3.23 -16.37
CA ARG A 41 -17.49 -3.52 -15.21
C ARG A 41 -16.67 -3.84 -13.96
N GLN A 42 -15.59 -4.61 -14.10
CA GLN A 42 -14.70 -4.97 -13.01
C GLN A 42 -13.91 -3.77 -12.50
N LEU A 43 -13.32 -2.96 -13.40
CA LEU A 43 -12.64 -1.72 -13.02
C LEU A 43 -13.57 -0.74 -12.29
N SER A 44 -14.82 -0.63 -12.72
CA SER A 44 -15.79 0.27 -12.07
C SER A 44 -16.12 -0.22 -10.65
N SER A 45 -16.27 -1.54 -10.46
CA SER A 45 -16.47 -2.16 -9.15
C SER A 45 -15.28 -1.91 -8.21
N ILE A 46 -14.06 -2.16 -8.70
CA ILE A 46 -12.82 -1.93 -7.95
C ILE A 46 -12.65 -0.45 -7.61
N ALA A 47 -12.91 0.46 -8.56
CA ALA A 47 -12.83 1.90 -8.32
C ALA A 47 -13.79 2.34 -7.20
N ARG A 48 -15.02 1.82 -7.20
CA ARG A 48 -16.00 2.12 -6.14
C ARG A 48 -15.53 1.62 -4.78
N GLN A 49 -15.00 0.40 -4.70
CA GLN A 49 -14.46 -0.18 -3.46
C GLN A 49 -13.28 0.63 -2.90
N LEU A 50 -12.42 1.15 -3.78
CA LEU A 50 -11.28 1.99 -3.42
C LEU A 50 -11.67 3.44 -3.08
N GLY A 51 -12.90 3.86 -3.38
CA GLY A 51 -13.33 5.26 -3.28
C GLY A 51 -12.71 6.16 -4.36
N PHE A 52 -12.37 5.61 -5.52
CA PHE A 52 -11.78 6.33 -6.64
C PHE A 52 -12.76 6.51 -7.80
N HIS A 53 -12.54 7.55 -8.60
CA HIS A 53 -13.16 7.64 -9.92
C HIS A 53 -12.55 6.59 -10.86
N GLN A 54 -13.37 5.94 -11.70
CA GLN A 54 -12.91 4.87 -12.61
C GLN A 54 -11.77 5.32 -13.53
N SER A 55 -11.80 6.56 -14.03
CA SER A 55 -10.74 7.11 -14.88
C SER A 55 -9.37 7.03 -14.23
N ARG A 56 -9.29 7.11 -12.90
CA ARG A 56 -8.04 7.06 -12.14
C ARG A 56 -7.34 5.72 -12.29
N LEU A 57 -8.09 4.62 -12.24
CA LEU A 57 -7.55 3.28 -12.47
C LEU A 57 -7.14 3.09 -13.94
N THR A 58 -7.96 3.59 -14.87
CA THR A 58 -7.65 3.55 -16.31
C THR A 58 -6.35 4.30 -16.62
N GLU A 59 -6.12 5.47 -16.01
CA GLU A 59 -4.89 6.25 -16.19
C GLU A 59 -3.64 5.52 -15.66
N MET A 60 -3.77 4.69 -14.61
CA MET A 60 -2.63 3.91 -14.08
C MET A 60 -2.15 2.83 -15.04
N ILE A 61 -3.05 2.29 -15.87
CA ILE A 61 -2.75 1.20 -16.82
C ILE A 61 -2.56 1.68 -18.27
N THR A 62 -2.89 2.93 -18.56
CA THR A 62 -2.84 3.53 -19.90
C THR A 62 -1.59 4.39 -20.08
N LYS A 63 -0.97 4.30 -21.26
CA LYS A 63 0.16 5.14 -21.64
C LYS A 63 -0.28 6.40 -22.40
N ASN A 64 0.48 7.49 -22.29
CA ASN A 64 0.34 8.70 -23.09
C ASN A 64 1.00 8.51 -24.47
N GLU A 65 0.96 9.55 -25.30
CA GLU A 65 1.55 9.55 -26.65
C GLU A 65 3.07 9.34 -26.65
N ASN A 66 3.73 9.67 -25.54
CA ASN A 66 5.17 9.48 -25.33
C ASN A 66 5.51 8.06 -24.80
N GLY A 67 4.52 7.19 -24.62
CA GLY A 67 4.72 5.83 -24.11
C GLY A 67 4.88 5.72 -22.59
N GLU A 68 4.66 6.80 -21.85
CA GLU A 68 4.72 6.87 -20.38
C GLU A 68 3.34 6.63 -19.75
N TYR A 69 3.27 6.06 -18.55
CA TYR A 69 1.98 5.85 -17.89
C TYR A 69 1.34 7.18 -17.47
N LYS A 70 0.05 7.37 -17.81
CA LYS A 70 -0.69 8.62 -17.52
C LYS A 70 -0.79 8.91 -16.03
N LYS A 71 -0.75 7.88 -15.18
CA LYS A 71 -0.69 8.00 -13.72
C LYS A 71 0.42 7.13 -13.12
N ARG A 72 1.20 7.73 -12.22
CA ARG A 72 2.12 7.01 -11.34
C ARG A 72 1.36 6.31 -10.22
N ILE A 73 1.84 5.14 -9.83
CA ILE A 73 1.33 4.41 -8.67
C ILE A 73 2.20 4.78 -7.48
N THR A 74 1.61 5.44 -6.50
CA THR A 74 2.26 5.95 -5.29
C THR A 74 2.04 4.97 -4.12
N PRO A 75 2.78 5.11 -3.01
CA PRO A 75 2.54 4.33 -1.79
C PRO A 75 1.07 4.39 -1.31
N TYR A 76 0.40 5.53 -1.50
CA TYR A 76 -1.02 5.69 -1.19
C TYR A 76 -1.91 4.70 -1.95
N TYR A 77 -1.69 4.56 -3.26
CA TYR A 77 -2.48 3.63 -4.07
C TYR A 77 -2.20 2.18 -3.69
N LEU A 78 -0.92 1.86 -3.46
CA LEU A 78 -0.49 0.56 -2.96
C LEU A 78 -1.21 0.17 -1.67
N ALA A 79 -1.19 1.05 -0.66
CA ALA A 79 -1.88 0.80 0.60
C ALA A 79 -3.37 0.58 0.39
N LYS A 80 -4.03 1.44 -0.40
CA LYS A 80 -5.45 1.32 -0.72
C LYS A 80 -5.83 0.00 -1.38
N PHE A 81 -5.03 -0.50 -2.33
CA PHE A 81 -5.27 -1.81 -2.95
C PHE A 81 -5.19 -2.96 -1.95
N ILE A 82 -4.21 -2.90 -1.04
CA ILE A 82 -3.99 -3.95 -0.04
C ILE A 82 -5.05 -3.90 1.06
N ASP A 83 -5.31 -2.72 1.64
CA ASP A 83 -6.30 -2.53 2.71
C ASP A 83 -7.71 -2.91 2.27
N SER A 84 -8.02 -2.69 0.99
CA SER A 84 -9.32 -3.04 0.43
C SER A 84 -9.43 -4.52 0.05
N GLY A 85 -8.36 -5.31 0.21
CA GLY A 85 -8.34 -6.74 -0.14
C GLY A 85 -8.36 -7.02 -1.65
N ILE A 86 -8.06 -6.02 -2.49
CA ILE A 86 -8.01 -6.20 -3.95
C ILE A 86 -6.72 -6.90 -4.36
N MET A 87 -5.63 -6.67 -3.61
CA MET A 87 -4.34 -7.30 -3.84
C MET A 87 -3.73 -7.67 -2.48
N GLU A 88 -3.09 -8.82 -2.38
CA GLU A 88 -2.28 -9.12 -1.20
C GLU A 88 -0.88 -8.51 -1.35
N ALA A 89 -0.32 -8.03 -0.25
CA ALA A 89 1.07 -7.57 -0.20
C ALA A 89 2.04 -8.62 -0.77
N ARG A 90 1.78 -9.91 -0.52
CA ARG A 90 2.58 -11.03 -1.04
C ARG A 90 2.54 -11.16 -2.56
N GLN A 91 1.38 -10.89 -3.18
CA GLN A 91 1.24 -10.91 -4.64
C GLN A 91 2.06 -9.79 -5.29
N ILE A 92 2.08 -8.61 -4.65
CA ILE A 92 2.85 -7.45 -5.12
C ILE A 92 4.35 -7.70 -5.00
N LEU A 93 4.79 -8.37 -3.93
CA LEU A 93 6.19 -8.75 -3.72
C LEU A 93 6.69 -9.80 -4.73
N ALA A 94 5.80 -10.56 -5.36
CA ALA A 94 6.13 -11.52 -6.42
C ALA A 94 7.29 -12.48 -6.06
N GLY A 95 7.30 -12.98 -4.82
CA GLY A 95 8.33 -13.91 -4.32
C GLY A 95 9.63 -13.26 -3.86
N ARG A 96 9.76 -11.92 -3.91
CA ARG A 96 10.92 -11.22 -3.34
C ARG A 96 10.97 -11.36 -1.84
N ASN A 97 12.18 -11.55 -1.32
CA ASN A 97 12.42 -11.54 0.12
C ASN A 97 12.27 -10.11 0.66
N ILE A 98 11.43 -9.93 1.68
CA ILE A 98 11.14 -8.63 2.30
C ILE A 98 12.39 -8.03 2.93
N ASP A 99 13.27 -8.86 3.49
CA ASP A 99 14.45 -8.38 4.21
C ASP A 99 15.54 -7.85 3.28
N GLU A 100 15.50 -8.23 1.99
CA GLU A 100 16.40 -7.76 0.92
C GLU A 100 15.90 -6.47 0.24
N LEU A 101 14.70 -6.00 0.58
CA LEU A 101 14.16 -4.76 0.02
C LEU A 101 14.86 -3.53 0.60
N PRO A 102 14.91 -2.41 -0.16
CA PRO A 102 15.31 -1.12 0.38
C PRO A 102 14.50 -0.78 1.64
N ASP A 103 15.14 -0.21 2.66
CA ASP A 103 14.56 0.01 4.00
C ASP A 103 13.13 0.55 3.98
N ARG A 104 12.86 1.54 3.13
CA ARG A 104 11.52 2.15 3.00
C ARG A 104 10.48 1.18 2.47
N ALA A 105 10.80 0.42 1.41
CA ALA A 105 9.92 -0.61 0.87
C ALA A 105 9.72 -1.75 1.86
N ARG A 106 10.79 -2.18 2.53
CA ARG A 106 10.74 -3.18 3.60
C ARG A 106 9.78 -2.77 4.72
N ILE A 107 9.91 -1.55 5.25
CA ILE A 107 9.03 -1.02 6.31
C ILE A 107 7.58 -0.97 5.83
N PHE A 108 7.34 -0.49 4.61
CA PHE A 108 6.02 -0.45 4.01
C PHE A 108 5.38 -1.85 3.98
N PHE A 109 6.02 -2.82 3.33
CA PHE A 109 5.46 -4.16 3.21
C PHE A 109 5.33 -4.90 4.54
N LYS A 110 6.27 -4.71 5.48
CA LYS A 110 6.14 -5.27 6.85
C LYS A 110 4.86 -4.80 7.53
N ARG A 111 4.46 -3.53 7.36
CA ARG A 111 3.19 -3.02 7.89
C ARG A 111 1.98 -3.60 7.16
N MET A 112 2.04 -3.65 5.83
CA MET A 112 0.91 -4.08 5.01
C MET A 112 0.63 -5.59 5.06
N ILE A 113 1.58 -6.41 5.49
CA ILE A 113 1.40 -7.87 5.62
C ILE A 113 0.69 -8.23 6.93
N ILE A 114 0.79 -7.38 7.95
CA ILE A 114 0.15 -7.65 9.24
C ILE A 114 -1.34 -7.32 9.10
N PRO A 115 -2.26 -8.29 9.32
CA PRO A 115 -3.68 -8.01 9.26
C PRO A 115 -4.10 -6.93 10.28
N PRO A 116 -5.07 -6.05 9.97
CA PRO A 116 -5.54 -5.01 10.90
C PRO A 116 -5.94 -5.57 12.28
N LYS A 117 -6.63 -6.72 12.30
CA LYS A 117 -7.01 -7.42 13.54
C LYS A 117 -5.80 -7.79 14.39
N THR A 118 -4.68 -8.19 13.78
CA THR A 118 -3.45 -8.51 14.51
C THR A 118 -2.84 -7.25 15.11
N LEU A 119 -2.84 -6.12 14.38
CA LEU A 119 -2.40 -4.83 14.91
C LEU A 119 -3.27 -4.39 16.10
N GLU A 120 -4.60 -4.50 15.99
CA GLU A 120 -5.54 -4.18 17.07
C GLU A 120 -5.27 -5.01 18.34
N LEU A 121 -5.06 -6.32 18.17
CA LEU A 121 -4.73 -7.22 19.29
C LEU A 121 -3.42 -6.85 19.97
N VAL A 122 -2.39 -6.50 19.18
CA VAL A 122 -1.09 -6.05 19.70
C VAL A 122 -1.23 -4.75 20.49
N ILE A 123 -1.96 -3.77 19.95
CA ILE A 123 -2.20 -2.48 20.62
C ILE A 123 -2.97 -2.68 21.93
N GLU A 124 -4.02 -3.50 21.92
CA GLU A 124 -4.84 -3.76 23.10
C GLU A 124 -4.05 -4.48 24.19
N ALA A 125 -3.21 -5.46 23.83
CA ALA A 125 -2.35 -6.15 24.78
C ALA A 125 -1.30 -5.19 25.38
N GLN A 126 -0.68 -4.31 24.59
CA GLN A 126 0.22 -3.26 25.10
C GLN A 126 -0.48 -2.31 26.08
N ARG A 127 -1.72 -1.88 25.76
CA ARG A 127 -2.53 -1.03 26.66
C ARG A 127 -2.83 -1.69 28.01
N ARG A 128 -2.94 -3.02 28.02
CA ARG A 128 -3.14 -3.82 29.24
C ARG A 128 -1.85 -4.12 30.00
N GLY A 129 -0.70 -3.58 29.56
CA GLY A 129 0.60 -3.80 30.17
C GLY A 129 1.19 -5.18 29.88
N ILE A 130 0.72 -5.87 28.83
CA ILE A 130 1.28 -7.15 28.41
C ILE A 130 2.58 -6.90 27.64
N ASP A 131 3.67 -7.52 28.09
CA ASP A 131 4.97 -7.48 27.41
C ASP A 131 4.96 -8.44 26.21
N ILE A 132 4.41 -7.96 25.10
CA ILE A 132 4.28 -8.72 23.85
C ILE A 132 5.65 -9.12 23.31
N ASP A 133 6.65 -8.25 23.41
CA ASP A 133 7.99 -8.52 22.87
C ASP A 133 8.62 -9.70 23.60
N ARG A 134 8.48 -9.75 24.93
CA ARG A 134 8.93 -10.89 25.72
C ARG A 134 8.17 -12.17 25.35
N ILE A 135 6.84 -12.13 25.28
CA ILE A 135 6.01 -13.30 24.94
C ILE A 135 6.37 -13.84 23.55
N LEU A 136 6.51 -12.95 22.56
CA LEU A 136 6.89 -13.35 21.21
C LEU A 136 8.29 -13.96 21.17
N LYS A 137 9.25 -13.41 21.93
CA LYS A 137 10.59 -13.99 22.05
C LYS A 137 10.55 -15.39 22.65
N GLU A 138 9.80 -15.59 23.74
CA GLU A 138 9.65 -16.89 24.41
C GLU A 138 8.99 -17.93 23.49
N ILE A 139 8.03 -17.54 22.65
CA ILE A 139 7.34 -18.45 21.72
C ILE A 139 8.19 -18.76 20.47
N LEU A 140 8.82 -17.75 19.89
CA LEU A 140 9.56 -17.90 18.62
C LEU A 140 10.96 -18.48 18.83
N TYR A 141 11.55 -18.24 20.00
CA TYR A 141 12.86 -18.72 20.40
C TYR A 141 12.74 -19.36 21.80
N PRO A 142 12.01 -20.49 21.91
CA PRO A 142 11.84 -21.16 23.18
C PRO A 142 13.21 -21.57 23.70
N ASN A 143 13.50 -21.17 24.95
CA ASN A 143 14.73 -21.53 25.59
C ASN A 143 14.64 -23.03 25.94
N PRO A 144 15.52 -23.91 25.40
CA PRO A 144 15.37 -25.35 25.55
C PRO A 144 15.58 -25.87 26.98
N GLU A 145 15.95 -25.00 27.93
CA GLU A 145 16.24 -25.33 29.33
C GLU A 145 15.18 -24.83 30.34
N SER A 146 13.95 -24.53 29.90
CA SER A 146 12.83 -24.10 30.77
C SER A 146 11.77 -25.18 30.97
#